data_AF-A0A949RWT8-F1
#
_entry.id   AF-A0A949RWT8-F1
#
_cell.length_a   1.000
_cell.length_b   1.000
_cell.length_c   1.000
_cell.angle_alpha   90.00
_cell.angle_beta   90.00
_cell.angle_gamma   90.00
#
_symmetry.space_group_name_H-M   'P 1'
#
loop_
_entity.id
_entity.type
_entity.pdbx_description
1 polymer ?
#
loop_
_entity_poly.entity_id
_entity_poly.type
_entity_poly.pdbx_seq_one_letter_code
_entity_poly.pdbx_strand_id
1 'polypeptide(L)'
;MKSRAVQITRIFFYILAALWLAAGIGYVSRSDGRLLFYVTAAVMFLGVFVFILLGMNIAKKPAYWTGAALLAICIPLTIFDEFGLADLVALAAFVIPLVVMLVKRKEFQLETP
;
A
#
# COMPACT_ATOMS: atom_id res chain seq x y z
N MET A 1 21.38 -6.32 11.77
CA MET A 1 20.27 -7.09 11.19
C MET A 1 19.04 -6.19 11.14
N LYS A 2 18.34 -6.07 10.00
CA LYS A 2 17.08 -5.30 9.95
C LYS A 2 16.04 -5.98 10.86
N SER A 3 15.28 -5.20 11.64
CA SER A 3 14.24 -5.78 12.51
C SER A 3 13.22 -6.59 11.70
N ARG A 4 12.65 -7.64 12.30
CA ARG A 4 11.55 -8.42 11.73
C ARG A 4 10.36 -7.53 11.36
N ALA A 5 10.03 -6.53 12.18
CA ALA A 5 8.93 -5.59 11.88
C ALA A 5 9.17 -4.80 10.59
N VAL A 6 10.40 -4.32 10.38
CA VAL A 6 10.80 -3.63 9.15
C VAL A 6 10.65 -4.54 7.94
N GLN A 7 11.10 -5.78 8.03
CA GLN A 7 10.98 -6.74 6.92
C GLN A 7 9.52 -7.09 6.61
N ILE A 8 8.70 -7.33 7.63
CA ILE A 8 7.27 -7.61 7.48
C ILE A 8 6.58 -6.45 6.75
N THR A 9 6.74 -5.22 7.24
CA THR A 9 6.11 -4.04 6.61
C THR A 9 6.58 -3.84 5.17
N ARG A 10 7.86 -4.11 4.86
CA ARG A 10 8.35 -4.09 3.46
C ARG A 10 7.63 -5.09 2.58
N ILE A 11 7.50 -6.33 3.06
CA ILE A 11 6.82 -7.39 2.32
C ILE A 11 5.37 -6.98 2.05
N PHE A 12 4.67 -6.42 3.03
CA PHE A 12 3.31 -5.93 2.84
C PHE A 12 3.23 -4.80 1.80
N PHE A 13 4.16 -3.84 1.80
CA PHE A 13 4.20 -2.82 0.75
C PHE A 13 4.43 -3.43 -0.65
N TYR A 14 5.26 -4.46 -0.77
CA TYR A 14 5.46 -5.14 -2.06
C TYR A 14 4.26 -6.00 -2.48
N ILE A 15 3.56 -6.61 -1.52
CA ILE A 15 2.29 -7.30 -1.78
C ILE A 15 1.25 -6.29 -2.27
N LEU A 16 1.12 -5.13 -1.61
CA LEU A 16 0.23 -4.06 -2.06
C LEU A 16 0.57 -3.56 -3.47
N ALA A 17 1.87 -3.39 -3.76
CA ALA A 17 2.33 -3.06 -5.10
C ALA A 17 1.91 -4.12 -6.14
N ALA A 18 2.05 -5.41 -5.81
CA ALA A 18 1.63 -6.50 -6.70
C ALA A 18 0.10 -6.54 -6.89
N LEU A 19 -0.68 -6.33 -5.83
CA LEU A 19 -2.14 -6.27 -5.90
C LEU A 19 -2.62 -5.09 -6.75
N TRP A 20 -2.02 -3.91 -6.57
CA TRP A 20 -2.35 -2.73 -7.38
C TRP A 20 -1.92 -2.91 -8.84
N LEU A 21 -0.80 -3.58 -9.11
CA LEU A 21 -0.39 -3.92 -10.47
C LEU A 21 -1.42 -4.83 -11.14
N ALA A 22 -1.84 -5.90 -10.46
CA ALA A 22 -2.85 -6.83 -10.96
C ALA A 22 -4.20 -6.12 -11.20
N ALA A 23 -4.62 -5.27 -10.26
CA ALA A 23 -5.83 -4.46 -10.40
C ALA A 23 -5.72 -3.50 -11.59
N GLY A 24 -4.59 -2.78 -11.75
CA GLY A 24 -4.34 -1.88 -12.87
C GLY A 24 -4.42 -2.57 -14.23
N ILE A 25 -3.80 -3.76 -14.37
CA ILE A 25 -3.93 -4.60 -15.57
C ILE A 25 -5.40 -4.99 -15.80
N GLY A 26 -6.11 -5.36 -14.73
CA GLY A 26 -7.55 -5.65 -14.78
C GLY A 26 -8.37 -4.48 -15.33
N TYR A 27 -8.13 -3.26 -14.85
CA TYR A 27 -8.81 -2.06 -15.35
C TYR A 27 -8.49 -1.76 -16.82
N VAL A 28 -7.24 -1.91 -17.26
CA VAL A 28 -6.87 -1.76 -18.68
C VAL A 28 -7.62 -2.78 -19.54
N SER A 29 -7.64 -4.04 -19.11
CA SER A 29 -8.27 -5.15 -19.85
C SER A 29 -9.79 -5.01 -20.02
N ARG A 30 -10.46 -4.30 -19.09
CA ARG A 30 -11.92 -4.08 -19.08
C ARG A 30 -12.33 -2.69 -19.56
N SER A 31 -11.37 -1.93 -20.10
CA SER A 31 -11.59 -0.51 -20.35
C SER A 31 -12.63 -0.24 -21.43
N ASP A 32 -12.79 -1.12 -22.43
CA ASP A 32 -13.72 -0.96 -23.57
C ASP A 32 -13.72 0.47 -24.17
N GLY A 33 -12.56 1.14 -24.16
CA GLY A 33 -12.41 2.53 -24.63
C GLY A 33 -12.90 3.63 -23.66
N ARG A 34 -13.42 3.27 -22.49
CA ARG A 34 -13.88 4.21 -21.45
C ARG A 34 -12.70 4.85 -20.74
N LEU A 35 -12.59 6.18 -20.85
CA LEU A 35 -11.51 6.97 -20.26
C LEU A 35 -11.35 6.73 -18.75
N LEU A 36 -12.47 6.56 -18.02
CA LEU A 36 -12.46 6.32 -16.57
C LEU A 36 -11.59 5.11 -16.18
N PHE A 37 -11.64 4.01 -16.94
CA PHE A 37 -10.85 2.82 -16.65
C PHE A 37 -9.35 3.04 -16.84
N TYR A 38 -8.96 3.81 -17.85
CA TYR A 38 -7.56 4.17 -18.08
C TYR A 38 -7.03 5.11 -16.99
N VAL A 39 -7.86 6.07 -16.55
CA VAL A 39 -7.50 6.97 -15.43
C VAL A 39 -7.31 6.16 -14.15
N THR A 40 -8.24 5.26 -13.83
CA THR A 40 -8.12 4.39 -12.65
C THR A 40 -6.90 3.48 -12.75
N ALA A 41 -6.64 2.86 -13.92
CA ALA A 41 -5.45 2.06 -14.14
C ALA A 41 -4.15 2.86 -13.96
N ALA A 42 -4.10 4.10 -14.44
CA ALA A 42 -2.94 4.98 -14.27
C ALA A 42 -2.69 5.29 -12.78
N VAL A 43 -3.75 5.58 -12.01
CA VAL A 43 -3.65 5.77 -10.55
C VAL A 43 -3.13 4.50 -9.87
N MET A 44 -3.61 3.33 -10.28
CA MET A 44 -3.15 2.05 -9.76
C MET A 44 -1.65 1.85 -10.04
N PHE A 45 -1.19 2.09 -11.28
CA PHE A 45 0.23 1.97 -11.61
C PHE A 45 1.10 2.98 -10.86
N LEU A 46 0.65 4.23 -10.68
CA LEU A 46 1.35 5.20 -9.85
C LEU A 46 1.47 4.72 -8.40
N GLY A 47 0.41 4.14 -7.83
CA GLY A 47 0.44 3.57 -6.49
C GLY A 47 1.42 2.40 -6.35
N VAL A 48 1.63 1.59 -7.40
CA VAL A 48 2.69 0.55 -7.41
C VAL A 48 4.06 1.18 -7.13
N PHE A 49 4.41 2.25 -7.83
CA PHE A 49 5.68 2.96 -7.61
C PHE A 49 5.76 3.53 -6.19
N VAL A 50 4.68 4.15 -5.70
CA VAL A 50 4.62 4.70 -4.34
C VAL A 50 4.86 3.61 -3.30
N PHE A 51 4.20 2.46 -3.40
CA PHE A 51 4.39 1.37 -2.45
C PHE A 51 5.79 0.77 -2.49
N ILE A 52 6.39 0.62 -3.69
CA ILE A 52 7.77 0.16 -3.82
C ILE A 52 8.73 1.15 -3.14
N LEU A 53 8.59 2.45 -3.40
CA LEU A 53 9.44 3.48 -2.80
C LEU A 53 9.29 3.53 -1.28
N LEU A 54 8.07 3.40 -0.76
CA LEU A 54 7.80 3.32 0.67
C LEU A 54 8.44 2.08 1.30
N GLY A 55 8.31 0.90 0.67
CA GLY A 55 8.97 -0.32 1.13
C GLY A 55 10.49 -0.20 1.16
N MET A 56 11.10 0.33 0.10
CA MET A 56 12.55 0.52 0.04
C MET A 56 13.06 1.44 1.17
N ASN A 57 12.30 2.49 1.47
CA ASN A 57 12.69 3.57 2.38
C ASN A 57 12.03 3.51 3.76
N ILE A 58 11.32 2.44 4.14
CA ILE A 58 10.48 2.42 5.36
C ILE A 58 11.22 2.68 6.68
N ALA A 59 12.56 2.54 6.69
CA ALA A 59 13.41 2.85 7.85
C ALA A 59 13.67 4.37 8.00
N LYS A 60 13.42 5.17 6.96
CA LYS A 60 13.54 6.63 6.99
C LYS A 60 12.28 7.23 7.58
N LYS A 61 12.45 8.16 8.52
CA LYS A 61 11.34 8.88 9.18
C LYS A 61 10.27 9.44 8.22
N PRO A 62 10.58 10.13 7.10
CA PRO A 62 9.55 10.64 6.21
C PRO A 62 8.74 9.52 5.55
N ALA A 63 9.41 8.52 4.98
CA ALA A 63 8.74 7.39 4.33
C ALA A 63 7.86 6.58 5.30
N TYR A 64 8.30 6.42 6.56
CA TYR A 64 7.51 5.78 7.59
C TYR A 64 6.17 6.51 7.83
N TRP A 65 6.19 7.82 8.03
CA TRP A 65 4.97 8.58 8.31
C TRP A 65 4.08 8.72 7.08
N THR A 66 4.66 8.92 5.90
CA THR A 66 3.93 8.92 4.63
C THR A 66 3.25 7.57 4.40
N GLY A 67 3.94 6.46 4.65
CA GLY A 67 3.37 5.13 4.54
C GLY A 67 2.23 4.88 5.54
N ALA A 68 2.41 5.28 6.81
CA ALA A 68 1.35 5.14 7.81
C ALA A 68 0.11 5.97 7.44
N ALA A 69 0.29 7.21 6.99
CA ALA A 69 -0.80 8.08 6.56
C ALA A 69 -1.52 7.51 5.33
N LEU A 70 -0.78 7.04 4.33
CA LEU A 70 -1.35 6.42 3.12
C LEU A 70 -2.20 5.20 3.47
N LEU A 71 -1.68 4.28 4.29
CA LEU A 71 -2.43 3.09 4.75
C LEU A 71 -3.69 3.49 5.52
N ALA A 72 -3.59 4.50 6.41
CA ALA A 72 -4.72 4.99 7.17
C ALA A 72 -5.81 5.63 6.30
N ILE A 73 -5.44 6.26 5.18
CA ILE A 73 -6.40 6.81 4.19
C ILE A 73 -7.02 5.69 3.35
N CYS A 74 -6.26 4.66 2.97
CA CYS A 74 -6.78 3.54 2.17
C CYS A 74 -7.86 2.73 2.92
N ILE A 75 -7.77 2.62 4.25
CA ILE A 75 -8.74 1.88 5.07
C ILE A 75 -10.19 2.39 4.91
N PRO A 76 -10.53 3.66 5.19
CA PRO A 76 -11.89 4.15 5.02
C PRO A 76 -12.31 4.11 3.55
N LEU A 77 -11.41 4.41 2.60
CA LEU A 77 -11.73 4.31 1.17
C LEU A 77 -12.14 2.90 0.76
N THR A 78 -11.54 1.86 1.35
CA THR A 78 -11.88 0.46 1.09
C THR A 78 -13.19 0.04 1.78
N ILE A 79 -13.48 0.60 2.96
CA ILE A 79 -14.70 0.27 3.73
C ILE A 79 -15.96 0.90 3.13
N PHE A 80 -15.85 2.14 2.62
CA PHE A 80 -16.97 2.89 2.07
C PHE A 80 -17.27 2.59 0.59
N ASP A 81 -16.46 1.75 -0.06
CA ASP A 81 -16.73 1.23 -1.40
C ASP A 81 -17.68 0.01 -1.36
N GLU A 82 -18.06 -0.55 -2.52
CA GLU A 82 -18.82 -1.80 -2.61
C GLU A 82 -18.07 -2.97 -1.96
N PHE A 83 -18.29 -3.18 -0.67
CA PHE A 83 -17.53 -4.11 0.16
C PHE A 83 -17.66 -5.57 -0.31
N GLY A 84 -16.64 -6.07 -1.02
CA GLY A 84 -16.52 -7.43 -1.52
C GLY A 84 -15.36 -8.23 -0.90
N LEU A 85 -15.16 -9.45 -1.39
CA LEU A 85 -14.05 -10.32 -0.95
C LEU A 85 -12.68 -9.72 -1.29
N ALA A 86 -12.57 -9.01 -2.42
CA ALA A 86 -11.34 -8.32 -2.81
C ALA A 86 -10.98 -7.21 -1.82
N ASP A 87 -12.00 -6.50 -1.32
CA ASP A 87 -11.86 -5.40 -0.37
C ASP A 87 -11.45 -5.92 1.01
N LEU A 88 -11.89 -7.12 1.41
CA LEU A 88 -11.40 -7.77 2.63
C LEU A 88 -9.89 -8.06 2.56
N VAL A 89 -9.41 -8.56 1.41
CA VAL A 89 -7.98 -8.85 1.20
C VAL A 89 -7.18 -7.55 1.18
N ALA A 90 -7.65 -6.52 0.49
CA ALA A 90 -7.03 -5.20 0.46
C ALA A 90 -7.00 -4.57 1.85
N LEU A 91 -8.10 -4.62 2.59
CA LEU A 91 -8.23 -4.11 3.94
C LEU A 91 -7.24 -4.80 4.90
N ALA A 92 -7.12 -6.13 4.84
CA ALA A 92 -6.11 -6.85 5.60
C ALA A 92 -4.69 -6.41 5.22
N ALA A 93 -4.42 -6.25 3.92
CA ALA A 93 -3.14 -5.77 3.42
C ALA A 93 -2.83 -4.30 3.80
N PHE A 94 -3.83 -3.50 4.17
CA PHE A 94 -3.64 -2.15 4.72
C PHE A 94 -3.49 -2.13 6.24
N VAL A 95 -4.38 -2.83 6.96
CA VAL A 95 -4.47 -2.82 8.42
C VAL A 95 -3.26 -3.50 9.06
N ILE A 96 -2.85 -4.67 8.56
CA ILE A 96 -1.74 -5.42 9.17
C ILE A 96 -0.44 -4.61 9.20
N PRO A 97 0.07 -4.07 8.07
CA PRO A 97 1.29 -3.29 8.11
C PRO A 97 1.13 -2.00 8.92
N LEU A 98 -0.05 -1.37 8.92
CA LEU A 98 -0.29 -0.18 9.74
C LEU A 98 -0.18 -0.49 11.23
N VAL A 99 -0.83 -1.55 11.70
CA VAL A 99 -0.74 -2.00 13.10
C VAL A 99 0.69 -2.36 13.46
N VAL A 100 1.41 -3.10 12.59
CA VAL A 100 2.82 -3.43 12.81
C VAL A 100 3.66 -2.16 12.93
N MET A 101 3.48 -1.19 12.03
CA MET A 101 4.20 0.08 12.09
C MET A 101 3.94 0.78 13.43
N LEU A 102 2.68 0.98 13.81
CA LEU A 102 2.30 1.73 15.02
C LEU A 102 2.74 1.02 16.31
N VAL A 103 2.49 -0.28 16.44
CA VAL A 103 2.79 -1.07 17.65
C VAL A 103 4.29 -1.31 17.80
N LYS A 104 4.99 -1.58 16.69
CA LYS A 104 6.43 -1.88 16.67
C LYS A 104 7.28 -0.68 16.29
N ARG A 105 6.78 0.55 16.41
CA ARG A 105 7.48 1.79 16.02
C ARG A 105 8.94 1.86 16.47
N LYS A 106 9.25 1.43 17.71
CA LYS A 106 10.62 1.44 18.27
C LYS A 106 11.59 0.54 17.49
N GLU A 107 11.09 -0.49 16.80
CA GLU A 107 11.89 -1.41 15.99
C GLU A 107 12.26 -0.85 14.61
N PHE A 108 11.64 0.25 14.18
CA PHE A 108 11.94 0.89 12.88
C PHE A 108 13.16 1.82 12.92
N GLN A 109 13.75 2.07 14.10
CA GLN A 109 14.97 2.86 14.31
C GLN A 109 15.08 4.06 13.36
N LEU A 110 14.04 4.90 13.35
CA LEU A 110 13.82 5.92 12.32
C LEU A 110 15.01 6.85 12.21
N GLU A 111 15.81 6.67 11.16
CA GLU A 111 16.95 7.53 10.84
C GLU A 111 16.42 8.94 10.55
N THR A 112 17.03 9.95 11.17
CA THR A 112 16.82 11.34 10.78
C THR A 112 17.38 11.57 9.38
N PRO A 113 16.70 12.36 8.55
CA PRO A 113 17.08 12.58 7.15
C PRO A 113 18.48 13.18 7.00
#